data_AF-A0A5E3X0G0-F1
#
_entry.id   AF-A0A5E3X0G0-F1
#
_cell.length_a   1.000
_cell.length_b   1.000
_cell.length_c   1.000
_cell.angle_alpha   90.00
_cell.angle_beta   90.00
_cell.angle_gamma   90.00
#
_symmetry.space_group_name_H-M   'P 1'
#
loop_
_entity.id
_entity.type
_entity.pdbx_description
1 polymer ?
#
loop_
_entity_poly.entity_id
_entity_poly.type
_entity_poly.pdbx_seq_one_letter_code
_entity_poly.pdbx_strand_id
1 'polypeptide(L)'
;MEMPKPSSTPVASFFFSHGSPRTLVDATDTTAFAQKIAEYSKQNGITGIVWMSAHWETHGGKLEISSSPNPGKDLISFVPKEVLEWYNSYKINSSPKLAQRCHSMLRAAGLDVDLNPEAIWHQDVMIPIRWMYPNDVDCPPMTIISVNGRFDPYMHLKVGLALRPLRHEKILLIGTGGGVHNLYTVSWHRMLLYQDTLTRTKPVDPDLDAFGVAMKECATRNSGPALGRALTRLLAHPHFLRSNPTPEHYLPMIYAAGACTAREDDTEEYHNIFGGENWEMDTQLNVNFAFGLHKSDTVFREFKVQKPNRVSSQVLKGSVISAKTPPMIVASA
;
A
#
# COMPACT_ATOMS: atom_id res chain seq x y z
N MET A 1 13.13 14.82 -20.65
CA MET A 1 12.46 13.59 -21.10
C MET A 1 11.00 13.92 -21.41
N GLU A 2 10.65 13.82 -22.69
CA GLU A 2 9.29 13.93 -23.20
C GLU A 2 8.45 12.77 -22.63
N MET A 3 7.20 13.02 -22.21
CA MET A 3 6.36 11.98 -21.61
C MET A 3 5.95 10.98 -22.71
N PRO A 4 5.86 9.68 -22.39
CA PRO A 4 5.45 8.67 -23.36
C PRO A 4 4.04 8.98 -23.90
N LYS A 5 3.82 8.70 -25.20
CA LYS A 5 2.49 8.82 -25.82
C LYS A 5 1.50 7.91 -25.07
N PRO A 6 0.22 8.33 -24.88
CA PRO A 6 -0.78 7.52 -24.20
C PRO A 6 -0.91 6.14 -24.86
N SER A 7 -0.79 5.09 -24.04
CA SER A 7 -1.02 3.71 -24.46
C SER A 7 -2.51 3.46 -24.68
N SER A 8 -2.85 2.65 -25.68
CA SER A 8 -4.22 2.18 -25.91
C SER A 8 -4.77 1.38 -24.72
N THR A 9 -3.90 0.69 -23.98
CA THR A 9 -4.27 -0.11 -22.81
C THR A 9 -3.78 0.58 -21.53
N PRO A 10 -4.70 1.05 -20.65
CA PRO A 10 -4.34 1.63 -19.37
C PRO A 10 -3.76 0.56 -18.44
N VAL A 11 -2.79 0.94 -17.61
CA VAL A 11 -2.28 0.06 -16.54
C VAL A 11 -3.27 -0.02 -15.38
N ALA A 12 -3.15 -1.04 -14.54
CA ALA A 12 -4.00 -1.20 -13.35
C ALA A 12 -3.68 -0.16 -12.27
N SER A 13 -4.61 0.01 -11.32
CA SER A 13 -4.39 0.73 -10.06
C SER A 13 -4.41 -0.27 -8.90
N PHE A 14 -3.75 0.05 -7.79
CA PHE A 14 -3.55 -0.88 -6.69
C PHE A 14 -3.94 -0.26 -5.35
N PHE A 15 -4.50 -1.06 -4.47
CA PHE A 15 -4.57 -0.77 -3.04
C PHE A 15 -3.71 -1.78 -2.29
N PHE A 16 -2.86 -1.27 -1.41
CA PHE A 16 -1.95 -2.03 -0.59
C PHE A 16 -2.21 -1.71 0.88
N SER A 17 -2.50 -2.72 1.70
CA SER A 17 -2.52 -2.52 3.14
C SER A 17 -1.11 -2.54 3.68
N HIS A 18 -0.65 -1.46 4.31
CA HIS A 18 0.76 -1.38 4.74
C HIS A 18 1.06 -2.15 6.03
N GLY A 19 0.05 -2.52 6.81
CA GLY A 19 0.24 -3.30 8.02
C GLY A 19 0.95 -2.54 9.14
N SER A 20 1.59 -3.28 10.04
CA SER A 20 2.44 -2.68 11.08
C SER A 20 3.86 -2.44 10.55
N PRO A 21 4.75 -1.74 11.30
CA PRO A 21 6.16 -1.62 10.92
C PRO A 21 6.85 -2.98 10.67
N ARG A 22 6.33 -4.07 11.25
CA ARG A 22 6.83 -5.43 11.05
C ARG A 22 6.68 -5.91 9.60
N THR A 23 5.74 -5.37 8.83
CA THR A 23 5.53 -5.70 7.42
C THR A 23 6.76 -5.37 6.56
N LEU A 24 7.73 -4.59 7.04
CA LEU A 24 9.04 -4.45 6.37
C LEU A 24 9.89 -5.74 6.33
N VAL A 25 9.60 -6.72 7.18
CA VAL A 25 10.36 -7.99 7.21
C VAL A 25 9.49 -9.22 7.13
N ASP A 26 8.24 -9.13 7.56
CA ASP A 26 7.38 -10.31 7.62
C ASP A 26 6.86 -10.66 6.22
N ALA A 27 7.29 -11.82 5.74
CA ALA A 27 6.79 -12.40 4.50
C ALA A 27 5.35 -12.88 4.69
N THR A 28 4.41 -12.27 4.00
CA THR A 28 2.96 -12.51 4.09
C THR A 28 2.36 -12.44 2.68
N ASP A 29 1.07 -12.79 2.54
CA ASP A 29 0.35 -12.57 1.29
C ASP A 29 0.37 -11.09 0.86
N THR A 30 0.33 -10.17 1.83
CA THR A 30 0.47 -8.73 1.57
C THR A 30 1.82 -8.39 0.95
N THR A 31 2.93 -8.86 1.52
CA THR A 31 4.25 -8.53 0.95
C THR A 31 4.54 -9.25 -0.36
N ALA A 32 3.99 -10.45 -0.56
CA ALA A 32 3.98 -11.13 -1.86
C ALA A 32 3.19 -10.35 -2.93
N PHE A 33 2.10 -9.67 -2.54
CA PHE A 33 1.37 -8.79 -3.45
C PHE A 33 2.20 -7.58 -3.89
N ALA A 34 2.96 -6.95 -2.99
CA ALA A 34 3.90 -5.89 -3.36
C ALA A 34 4.94 -6.36 -4.39
N GLN A 35 5.52 -7.56 -4.19
CA GLN A 35 6.43 -8.15 -5.18
C GLN A 35 5.76 -8.33 -6.56
N LYS A 36 4.49 -8.75 -6.58
CA LYS A 36 3.72 -8.85 -7.82
C LYS A 36 3.42 -7.51 -8.47
N ILE A 37 3.20 -6.45 -7.70
CA ILE A 37 3.09 -5.09 -8.25
C ILE A 37 4.40 -4.70 -8.95
N ALA A 38 5.56 -5.07 -8.41
CA ALA A 38 6.85 -4.80 -9.07
C ALA A 38 7.05 -5.63 -10.35
N GLU A 39 6.67 -6.90 -10.36
CA GLU A 39 6.66 -7.73 -11.58
C GLU A 39 5.75 -7.11 -12.65
N TYR A 40 4.54 -6.70 -12.27
CA TYR A 40 3.58 -6.01 -13.12
C TYR A 40 4.14 -4.69 -13.65
N SER A 41 4.80 -3.93 -12.76
CA SER A 41 5.44 -2.66 -13.08
C SER A 41 6.49 -2.83 -14.17
N LYS A 42 7.34 -3.85 -14.05
CA LYS A 42 8.38 -4.16 -15.03
C LYS A 42 7.77 -4.62 -16.36
N GLN A 43 6.79 -5.53 -16.33
CA GLN A 43 6.12 -6.04 -17.52
C GLN A 43 5.43 -4.92 -18.32
N ASN A 44 4.80 -3.96 -17.63
CA ASN A 44 3.99 -2.92 -18.26
C ASN A 44 4.76 -1.62 -18.54
N GLY A 45 6.07 -1.58 -18.26
CA GLY A 45 6.93 -0.43 -18.54
C GLY A 45 6.51 0.81 -17.76
N ILE A 46 6.23 0.67 -16.46
CA ILE A 46 5.82 1.78 -15.60
C ILE A 46 6.93 2.83 -15.50
N THR A 47 6.53 4.09 -15.65
CA THR A 47 7.42 5.25 -15.69
C THR A 47 7.27 6.19 -14.50
N GLY A 48 6.31 5.93 -13.61
CA GLY A 48 6.17 6.64 -12.35
C GLY A 48 5.04 6.12 -11.47
N ILE A 49 4.98 6.62 -10.24
CA ILE A 49 4.01 6.17 -9.23
C ILE A 49 3.42 7.37 -8.48
N VAL A 50 2.10 7.41 -8.34
CA VAL A 50 1.38 8.39 -7.51
C VAL A 50 0.69 7.65 -6.38
N TRP A 51 1.20 7.86 -5.17
CA TRP A 51 0.64 7.27 -3.97
C TRP A 51 -0.44 8.17 -3.36
N MET A 52 -1.43 7.57 -2.69
CA MET A 52 -2.18 8.25 -1.65
C MET A 52 -1.81 7.60 -0.30
N SER A 53 -1.28 8.41 0.62
CA SER A 53 -0.74 7.98 1.90
C SER A 53 -1.78 8.15 3.00
N ALA A 54 -2.16 7.05 3.67
CA ALA A 54 -3.05 7.09 4.84
C ALA A 54 -2.41 7.84 6.02
N HIS A 55 -1.09 7.82 6.13
CA HIS A 55 -0.37 8.48 7.23
C HIS A 55 -0.16 9.98 7.02
N TRP A 56 -0.46 10.52 5.83
CA TRP A 56 -0.39 11.95 5.59
C TRP A 56 -1.81 12.53 5.48
N GLU A 57 -2.37 12.97 6.60
CA GLU A 57 -3.65 13.67 6.65
C GLU A 57 -3.47 15.19 6.59
N THR A 58 -4.33 15.86 5.83
CA THR A 58 -4.36 17.32 5.70
C THR A 58 -5.68 17.89 6.21
N HIS A 59 -5.63 18.95 7.02
CA HIS A 59 -6.81 19.56 7.63
C HIS A 59 -7.49 20.60 6.72
N GLY A 60 -8.72 21.00 7.07
CA GLY A 60 -9.38 22.16 6.46
C GLY A 60 -10.04 21.92 5.10
N GLY A 61 -9.96 20.72 4.53
CA GLY A 61 -10.58 20.39 3.24
C GLY A 61 -9.67 20.55 2.03
N LYS A 62 -8.41 20.93 2.24
CA LYS A 62 -7.36 20.98 1.23
C LYS A 62 -6.62 19.64 1.13
N LEU A 63 -6.20 19.25 -0.07
CA LEU A 63 -5.23 18.17 -0.29
C LEU A 63 -3.83 18.76 -0.49
N GLU A 64 -2.80 17.97 -0.23
CA GLU A 64 -1.42 18.34 -0.54
C GLU A 64 -0.72 17.24 -1.33
N ILE A 65 0.25 17.63 -2.16
CA ILE A 65 1.09 16.73 -2.95
C ILE A 65 2.55 17.03 -2.64
N SER A 66 3.31 16.00 -2.28
CA SER A 66 4.75 16.14 -2.00
C SER A 66 5.51 16.58 -3.25
N SER A 67 6.11 17.77 -3.22
CA SER A 67 6.81 18.36 -4.36
C SER A 67 8.32 18.50 -4.17
N SER A 68 8.85 18.06 -3.02
CA SER A 68 10.30 18.09 -2.75
C SER A 68 11.05 17.12 -3.67
N PRO A 69 12.20 17.49 -4.25
CA PRO A 69 13.08 16.54 -4.94
C PRO A 69 13.77 15.57 -3.96
N ASN A 70 13.91 15.95 -2.69
CA ASN A 70 14.58 15.16 -1.65
C ASN A 70 13.75 15.21 -0.34
N PRO A 71 12.56 14.59 -0.31
CA PRO A 71 11.73 14.61 0.89
C PRO A 71 12.39 13.83 2.03
N GLY A 72 12.12 14.27 3.26
CA GLY A 72 12.47 13.51 4.45
C GLY A 72 11.65 12.23 4.58
N LYS A 73 12.12 11.32 5.44
CA LYS A 73 11.37 10.13 5.88
C LYS A 73 11.08 10.26 7.36
N ASP A 74 9.89 9.84 7.76
CA ASP A 74 9.56 9.72 9.17
C ASP A 74 10.32 8.55 9.82
N LEU A 75 10.36 8.53 11.15
CA LEU A 75 11.03 7.49 11.92
C LEU A 75 10.24 6.18 11.88
N ILE A 76 10.97 5.08 12.00
CA ILE A 76 10.39 3.74 12.13
C ILE A 76 11.00 3.00 13.32
N SER A 77 10.19 2.15 13.94
CA SER A 77 10.54 1.37 15.13
C SER A 77 10.14 -0.09 14.95
N PHE A 78 10.55 -0.96 15.89
CA PHE A 78 10.18 -2.38 15.92
C PHE A 78 10.65 -3.20 14.70
N VAL A 79 11.77 -2.79 14.09
CA VAL A 79 12.42 -3.51 13.00
C VAL A 79 13.88 -3.83 13.32
N PRO A 80 14.44 -4.92 12.77
CA PRO A 80 15.86 -5.24 12.90
C PRO A 80 16.77 -4.11 12.41
N LYS A 81 18.00 -4.07 12.94
CA LYS A 81 18.95 -2.99 12.66
C LYS A 81 19.27 -2.88 11.17
N GLU A 82 19.45 -4.00 10.48
CA GLU A 82 19.72 -4.07 9.06
C GLU A 82 18.58 -3.49 8.20
N VAL A 83 17.34 -3.60 8.67
CA VAL A 83 16.16 -3.02 7.99
C VAL A 83 16.09 -1.54 8.24
N LEU A 84 16.46 -1.09 9.44
CA LEU A 84 16.58 0.34 9.76
C LEU A 84 17.72 0.99 8.95
N GLU A 85 18.85 0.31 8.79
CA GLU A 85 19.97 0.76 7.94
C GLU A 85 19.54 0.90 6.47
N TRP A 86 18.83 -0.09 5.93
CA TRP A 86 18.20 0.03 4.61
C TRP A 86 17.22 1.21 4.56
N TYR A 87 16.31 1.31 5.53
CA TYR A 87 15.29 2.34 5.57
C TYR A 87 15.92 3.73 5.56
N ASN A 88 16.98 3.96 6.33
CA ASN A 88 17.68 5.22 6.41
C ASN A 88 18.44 5.54 5.11
N SER A 89 19.13 4.54 4.53
CA SER A 89 19.96 4.73 3.33
C SER A 89 19.18 4.85 2.02
N TYR A 90 17.97 4.29 1.93
CA TYR A 90 17.16 4.28 0.71
C TYR A 90 16.79 5.70 0.25
N LYS A 91 17.19 6.13 -0.95
CA LYS A 91 16.82 7.46 -1.45
C LYS A 91 15.46 7.41 -2.13
N ILE A 92 14.53 8.23 -1.67
CA ILE A 92 13.22 8.38 -2.30
C ILE A 92 13.43 9.01 -3.68
N ASN A 93 13.06 8.28 -4.75
CA ASN A 93 13.06 8.81 -6.11
C ASN A 93 11.87 9.76 -6.34
N SER A 94 11.84 10.87 -5.61
CA SER A 94 10.74 11.84 -5.66
C SER A 94 10.73 12.62 -6.98
N SER A 95 9.54 12.88 -7.52
CA SER A 95 9.33 13.55 -8.80
C SER A 95 8.51 14.84 -8.63
N PRO A 96 9.15 16.00 -8.44
CA PRO A 96 8.46 17.31 -8.45
C PRO A 96 7.68 17.56 -9.74
N LYS A 97 8.17 17.04 -10.87
CA LYS A 97 7.48 17.12 -12.17
C LYS A 97 6.16 16.34 -12.16
N LEU A 98 6.15 15.13 -11.60
CA LEU A 98 4.92 14.33 -11.47
C LEU A 98 3.96 14.98 -10.47
N ALA A 99 4.47 15.52 -9.36
CA ALA A 99 3.67 16.27 -8.39
C ALA A 99 2.95 17.47 -9.04
N GLN A 100 3.69 18.28 -9.82
CA GLN A 100 3.13 19.42 -10.55
C GLN A 100 2.06 19.00 -11.57
N ARG A 101 2.27 17.87 -12.25
CA ARG A 101 1.28 17.31 -13.19
C ARG A 101 0.00 16.91 -12.47
N CYS A 102 0.11 16.17 -11.36
CA CYS A 102 -1.04 15.78 -10.55
C CYS A 102 -1.79 17.01 -10.02
N HIS A 103 -1.06 17.99 -9.49
CA HIS A 103 -1.62 19.26 -9.03
C HIS A 103 -2.45 19.93 -10.13
N SER A 104 -1.89 20.11 -11.33
CA SER A 104 -2.63 20.75 -12.43
C SER A 104 -3.89 19.98 -12.84
N MET A 105 -3.85 18.64 -12.86
CA MET A 105 -5.01 17.80 -13.17
C MET A 105 -6.11 17.90 -12.10
N LEU A 106 -5.72 17.87 -10.82
CA LEU A 106 -6.65 17.98 -9.70
C LEU A 106 -7.27 19.38 -9.58
N ARG A 107 -6.49 20.46 -9.79
CA ARG A 107 -7.02 21.83 -9.87
C ARG A 107 -8.00 21.98 -11.03
N ALA A 108 -7.69 21.41 -12.20
CA ALA A 108 -8.60 21.41 -13.35
C ALA A 108 -9.90 20.64 -13.09
N ALA A 109 -9.87 19.62 -12.22
CA ALA A 109 -11.06 18.92 -11.74
C ALA A 109 -11.82 19.67 -10.63
N GLY A 110 -11.38 20.87 -10.24
CA GLY A 110 -12.02 21.70 -9.22
C GLY A 110 -11.79 21.21 -7.79
N LEU A 111 -10.69 20.51 -7.53
CA LEU A 111 -10.27 20.13 -6.17
C LEU A 111 -9.34 21.20 -5.59
N ASP A 112 -9.49 21.47 -4.30
CA ASP A 112 -8.56 22.33 -3.58
C ASP A 112 -7.33 21.53 -3.16
N VAL A 113 -6.22 21.78 -3.86
CA VAL A 113 -4.96 21.08 -3.68
C VAL A 113 -3.79 22.06 -3.80
N ASP A 114 -2.76 21.86 -2.99
CA ASP A 114 -1.50 22.59 -3.08
C ASP A 114 -0.30 21.64 -3.18
N LEU A 115 0.84 22.17 -3.64
CA LEU A 115 2.11 21.48 -3.57
C LEU A 115 2.77 21.77 -2.22
N ASN A 116 3.28 20.73 -1.55
CA ASN A 116 4.00 20.86 -0.29
C ASN A 116 5.46 20.40 -0.46
N PRO A 117 6.44 21.33 -0.47
CA PRO A 117 7.87 21.00 -0.58
C PRO A 117 8.48 20.53 0.76
N GLU A 118 7.73 20.62 1.86
CA GLU A 118 8.15 20.23 3.22
C GLU A 118 7.55 18.88 3.65
N ALA A 119 6.75 18.24 2.79
CA ALA A 119 6.12 16.96 3.07
C ALA A 119 7.15 15.88 3.42
N ILE A 120 6.88 15.17 4.52
CA ILE A 120 7.65 14.01 4.98
C ILE A 120 6.96 12.74 4.46
N TRP A 121 7.74 11.78 4.00
CA TRP A 121 7.21 10.49 3.56
C TRP A 121 7.17 9.52 4.73
N HIS A 122 6.02 8.86 4.89
CA HIS A 122 5.79 7.97 6.02
C HIS A 122 6.03 6.50 5.66
N GLN A 123 6.07 5.67 6.70
CA GLN A 123 6.33 4.23 6.57
C GLN A 123 5.33 3.48 5.69
N ASP A 124 4.09 3.96 5.57
CA ASP A 124 3.03 3.33 4.77
C ASP A 124 3.38 3.23 3.28
N VAL A 125 4.19 4.15 2.76
CA VAL A 125 4.71 4.11 1.38
C VAL A 125 6.06 3.39 1.32
N MET A 126 6.90 3.52 2.35
CA MET A 126 8.20 2.86 2.39
C MET A 126 8.10 1.33 2.55
N ILE A 127 7.07 0.83 3.24
CA ILE A 127 6.80 -0.60 3.41
C ILE A 127 6.63 -1.30 2.05
N PRO A 128 5.66 -0.95 1.19
CA PRO A 128 5.52 -1.60 -0.10
C PRO A 128 6.75 -1.40 -0.99
N ILE A 129 7.39 -0.22 -0.92
CA ILE A 129 8.62 0.06 -1.68
C ILE A 129 9.72 -0.95 -1.37
N ARG A 130 9.92 -1.32 -0.10
CA ARG A 130 10.95 -2.33 0.26
C ARG A 130 10.80 -3.64 -0.51
N TRP A 131 9.56 -4.06 -0.73
CA TRP A 131 9.22 -5.31 -1.40
C TRP A 131 9.14 -5.16 -2.92
N MET A 132 8.78 -3.97 -3.41
CA MET A 132 8.69 -3.67 -4.83
C MET A 132 10.06 -3.36 -5.45
N TYR A 133 10.82 -2.48 -4.82
CA TYR A 133 12.11 -1.97 -5.29
C TYR A 133 13.09 -1.92 -4.11
N PRO A 134 13.76 -3.03 -3.78
CA PRO A 134 14.74 -3.05 -2.69
C PRO A 134 15.90 -2.07 -2.90
N ASN A 135 16.26 -1.79 -4.15
CA ASN A 135 17.25 -0.78 -4.52
C ASN A 135 16.54 0.46 -5.07
N ASP A 136 16.94 1.63 -4.60
CA ASP A 136 16.36 2.93 -4.98
C ASP A 136 16.53 3.25 -6.47
N VAL A 137 17.63 2.82 -7.07
CA VAL A 137 17.92 2.99 -8.51
C VAL A 137 16.92 2.28 -9.43
N ASP A 138 16.24 1.25 -8.93
CA ASP A 138 15.26 0.47 -9.69
C ASP A 138 13.83 1.06 -9.57
N CYS A 139 13.61 1.95 -8.61
CA CYS A 139 12.30 2.52 -8.31
C CYS A 139 11.92 3.63 -9.31
N PRO A 140 10.75 3.57 -9.97
CA PRO A 140 10.27 4.66 -10.82
C PRO A 140 10.10 5.98 -10.05
N PRO A 141 10.21 7.14 -10.74
CA PRO A 141 9.96 8.44 -10.12
C PRO A 141 8.55 8.53 -9.53
N MET A 142 8.42 9.08 -8.32
CA MET A 142 7.18 8.99 -7.57
C MET A 142 6.81 10.25 -6.78
N THR A 143 5.55 10.39 -6.43
CA THR A 143 5.04 11.43 -5.51
C THR A 143 3.93 10.85 -4.63
N ILE A 144 3.65 11.50 -3.50
CA ILE A 144 2.57 11.12 -2.58
C ILE A 144 1.55 12.25 -2.51
N ILE A 145 0.29 11.88 -2.33
CA ILE A 145 -0.86 12.77 -2.10
C ILE A 145 -1.40 12.46 -0.70
N SER A 146 -1.79 13.50 0.03
CA SER A 146 -2.41 13.37 1.35
C SER A 146 -3.82 12.77 1.27
N VAL A 147 -4.29 12.24 2.39
CA VAL A 147 -5.72 12.09 2.70
C VAL A 147 -6.26 13.43 3.21
N ASN A 148 -7.52 13.70 2.91
CA ASN A 148 -8.20 14.90 3.39
C ASN A 148 -8.97 14.63 4.68
N GLY A 149 -8.73 15.44 5.72
CA GLY A 149 -9.33 15.31 7.04
C GLY A 149 -10.83 15.62 7.12
N ARG A 150 -11.50 15.99 6.03
CA ARG A 150 -12.98 15.98 5.99
C ARG A 150 -13.56 14.60 5.69
N PHE A 151 -12.72 13.67 5.25
CA PHE A 151 -13.06 12.28 5.03
C PHE A 151 -14.24 12.03 4.07
N ASP A 152 -14.48 12.94 3.12
CA ASP A 152 -15.50 12.73 2.10
C ASP A 152 -15.05 11.63 1.12
N PRO A 153 -15.72 10.45 1.09
CA PRO A 153 -15.31 9.36 0.20
C PRO A 153 -15.50 9.71 -1.27
N TYR A 154 -16.47 10.56 -1.61
CA TYR A 154 -16.71 10.97 -3.00
C TYR A 154 -15.63 11.92 -3.51
N MET A 155 -15.08 12.75 -2.62
CA MET A 155 -13.92 13.58 -2.95
C MET A 155 -12.71 12.69 -3.28
N HIS A 156 -12.37 11.69 -2.44
CA HIS A 156 -11.25 10.79 -2.71
C HIS A 156 -11.47 9.94 -3.97
N LEU A 157 -12.72 9.55 -4.25
CA LEU A 157 -13.09 8.91 -5.51
C LEU A 157 -12.83 9.83 -6.71
N LYS A 158 -13.18 11.12 -6.58
CA LYS A 158 -12.94 12.15 -7.59
C LYS A 158 -11.46 12.40 -7.84
N VAL A 159 -10.60 12.31 -6.81
CA VAL A 159 -9.13 12.37 -6.99
C VAL A 159 -8.66 11.24 -7.91
N GLY A 160 -9.06 10.00 -7.63
CA GLY A 160 -8.72 8.84 -8.46
C GLY A 160 -9.22 9.00 -9.90
N LEU A 161 -10.47 9.43 -10.07
CA LEU A 161 -11.07 9.67 -11.39
C LEU A 161 -10.36 10.78 -12.16
N ALA A 162 -9.96 11.86 -11.49
CA ALA A 162 -9.24 12.97 -12.12
C ALA A 162 -7.83 12.57 -12.58
N LEU A 163 -7.15 11.68 -11.85
CA LEU A 163 -5.81 11.18 -12.19
C LEU A 163 -5.83 9.96 -13.13
N ARG A 164 -7.00 9.37 -13.39
CA ARG A 164 -7.21 8.24 -14.31
C ARG A 164 -6.40 8.33 -15.62
N PRO A 165 -6.32 9.47 -16.34
CA PRO A 165 -5.57 9.54 -17.60
C PRO A 165 -4.09 9.10 -17.47
N LEU A 166 -3.49 9.27 -16.28
CA LEU A 166 -2.11 8.86 -16.01
C LEU A 166 -1.90 7.33 -16.17
N ARG A 167 -2.96 6.52 -16.05
CA ARG A 167 -2.91 5.07 -16.34
C ARG A 167 -2.52 4.77 -17.79
N HIS A 168 -2.90 5.63 -18.74
CA HIS A 168 -2.49 5.50 -20.14
C HIS A 168 -1.04 6.00 -20.36
N GLU A 169 -0.54 6.85 -19.47
CA GLU A 169 0.83 7.38 -19.48
C GLU A 169 1.82 6.43 -18.75
N LYS A 170 1.41 5.19 -18.43
CA LYS A 170 2.21 4.20 -17.67
C LYS A 170 2.63 4.69 -16.28
N ILE A 171 1.76 5.45 -15.62
CA ILE A 171 1.91 5.85 -14.22
C ILE A 171 0.99 4.97 -13.36
N LEU A 172 1.55 4.35 -12.33
CA LEU A 172 0.76 3.59 -11.35
C LEU A 172 0.10 4.53 -10.35
N LEU A 173 -1.17 4.28 -10.05
CA LEU A 173 -1.89 4.92 -8.96
C LEU A 173 -2.03 3.89 -7.85
N ILE A 174 -1.47 4.18 -6.66
CA ILE A 174 -1.46 3.23 -5.54
C ILE A 174 -2.00 3.91 -4.28
N GLY A 175 -3.04 3.35 -3.69
CA GLY A 175 -3.47 3.73 -2.34
C GLY A 175 -2.78 2.85 -1.30
N THR A 176 -2.19 3.43 -0.27
CA THR A 176 -1.67 2.69 0.88
C THR A 176 -2.48 2.98 2.13
N GLY A 177 -2.92 1.93 2.84
CA GLY A 177 -3.84 2.06 3.97
C GLY A 177 -4.04 0.75 4.74
N GLY A 178 -5.29 0.46 5.13
CA GLY A 178 -5.65 -0.78 5.84
C GLY A 178 -7.12 -1.16 5.63
N GLY A 179 -7.42 -2.46 5.71
CA GLY A 179 -8.80 -2.95 5.63
C GLY A 179 -9.54 -2.74 6.95
N VAL A 180 -9.00 -3.29 8.04
CA VAL A 180 -9.44 -3.02 9.41
C VAL A 180 -8.27 -2.38 10.14
N HIS A 181 -8.43 -1.12 10.52
CA HIS A 181 -7.42 -0.33 11.20
C HIS A 181 -8.02 0.33 12.45
N ASN A 182 -8.19 -0.48 13.50
CA ASN A 182 -8.60 -0.02 14.83
C ASN A 182 -7.51 -0.35 15.86
N LEU A 183 -6.60 0.59 16.10
CA LEU A 183 -5.50 0.41 17.05
C LEU A 183 -5.94 0.32 18.51
N TYR A 184 -7.21 0.62 18.83
CA TYR A 184 -7.77 0.40 20.17
C TYR A 184 -8.07 -1.08 20.46
N THR A 185 -8.17 -1.92 19.43
CA THR A 185 -8.54 -3.35 19.57
C THR A 185 -7.38 -4.32 19.32
N VAL A 186 -6.25 -3.81 18.83
CA VAL A 186 -5.08 -4.64 18.51
C VAL A 186 -4.37 -5.13 19.77
N SER A 187 -3.70 -6.27 19.62
CA SER A 187 -3.00 -6.97 20.67
C SER A 187 -1.51 -6.64 20.69
N TRP A 188 -1.14 -5.55 21.37
CA TRP A 188 0.24 -5.06 21.41
C TRP A 188 1.23 -5.98 22.11
N HIS A 189 0.77 -6.85 23.02
CA HIS A 189 1.63 -7.66 23.87
C HIS A 189 2.64 -8.52 23.09
N ARG A 190 2.22 -9.18 22.01
CA ARG A 190 3.13 -10.03 21.22
C ARG A 190 4.11 -9.21 20.41
N MET A 191 3.67 -8.09 19.84
CA MET A 191 4.56 -7.19 19.11
C MET A 191 5.64 -6.65 20.04
N LEU A 192 5.28 -6.20 21.24
CA LEU A 192 6.21 -5.60 22.18
C LEU A 192 7.18 -6.61 22.80
N LEU A 193 6.72 -7.81 23.16
CA LEU A 193 7.54 -8.81 23.86
C LEU A 193 8.28 -9.76 22.92
N TYR A 194 7.70 -10.05 21.75
CA TYR A 194 8.19 -11.09 20.83
C TYR A 194 8.44 -10.60 19.42
N GLN A 195 8.17 -9.32 19.11
CA GLN A 195 8.26 -8.77 17.76
C GLN A 195 7.43 -9.56 16.74
N ASP A 196 6.32 -10.15 17.21
CA ASP A 196 5.46 -11.03 16.43
C ASP A 196 4.06 -10.41 16.32
N THR A 197 3.66 -10.11 15.09
CA THR A 197 2.33 -9.55 14.79
C THR A 197 1.41 -10.57 14.13
N LEU A 198 1.92 -11.72 13.68
CA LEU A 198 1.14 -12.68 12.89
C LEU A 198 0.46 -13.74 13.74
N THR A 199 1.03 -14.07 14.91
CA THR A 199 0.42 -15.06 15.78
C THR A 199 -0.84 -14.50 16.43
N ARG A 200 -1.96 -15.16 16.14
CA ARG A 200 -3.24 -14.85 16.76
C ARG A 200 -3.38 -15.50 18.14
N THR A 201 -3.86 -14.73 19.09
CA THR A 201 -4.17 -15.16 20.46
C THR A 201 -5.65 -15.39 20.69
N LYS A 202 -6.51 -14.93 19.77
CA LYS A 202 -7.96 -15.14 19.79
C LYS A 202 -8.55 -15.42 18.39
N PRO A 203 -9.78 -15.98 18.32
CA PRO A 203 -10.54 -16.08 17.08
C PRO A 203 -10.70 -14.71 16.39
N VAL A 204 -10.94 -14.71 15.06
CA VAL A 204 -11.25 -13.46 14.34
C VAL A 204 -12.58 -13.02 14.87
N ASP A 205 -12.67 -11.73 15.15
CA ASP A 205 -13.93 -11.11 15.51
C ASP A 205 -14.92 -11.24 14.32
N PRO A 206 -16.08 -11.90 14.50
CA PRO A 206 -17.02 -12.14 13.40
C PRO A 206 -17.50 -10.86 12.70
N ASP A 207 -17.59 -9.74 13.43
CA ASP A 207 -18.03 -8.47 12.85
C ASP A 207 -16.95 -7.86 11.96
N LEU A 208 -15.68 -8.00 12.35
CA LEU A 208 -14.54 -7.55 11.56
C LEU A 208 -14.35 -8.43 10.32
N ASP A 209 -14.53 -9.74 10.47
CA ASP A 209 -14.53 -10.69 9.35
C ASP A 209 -15.65 -10.38 8.35
N ALA A 210 -16.87 -10.17 8.85
CA ALA A 210 -18.02 -9.78 8.01
C ALA A 210 -17.77 -8.48 7.24
N PHE A 211 -17.14 -7.49 7.87
CA PHE A 211 -16.72 -6.26 7.19
C PHE A 211 -15.64 -6.53 6.12
N GLY A 212 -14.63 -7.36 6.42
CA GLY A 212 -13.61 -7.76 5.46
C GLY A 212 -14.18 -8.47 4.23
N VAL A 213 -15.13 -9.40 4.44
CA VAL A 213 -15.86 -10.07 3.36
C VAL A 213 -16.65 -9.07 2.53
N ALA A 214 -17.42 -8.18 3.16
CA ALA A 214 -18.19 -7.16 2.46
C ALA A 214 -17.28 -6.23 1.63
N MET A 215 -16.12 -5.86 2.17
CA MET A 215 -15.10 -5.08 1.47
C MET A 215 -14.58 -5.79 0.22
N LYS A 216 -14.17 -7.05 0.38
CA LYS A 216 -13.69 -7.88 -0.72
C LYS A 216 -14.75 -8.04 -1.82
N GLU A 217 -16.00 -8.30 -1.45
CA GLU A 217 -17.10 -8.44 -2.42
C GLU A 217 -17.40 -7.12 -3.14
N CYS A 218 -17.43 -6.00 -2.42
CA CYS A 218 -17.60 -4.68 -3.04
C CYS A 218 -16.50 -4.38 -4.06
N ALA A 219 -15.24 -4.69 -3.73
CA ALA A 219 -14.10 -4.46 -4.60
C ALA A 219 -14.07 -5.39 -5.82
N THR A 220 -14.42 -6.68 -5.65
CA THR A 220 -14.20 -7.70 -6.69
C THR A 220 -15.43 -8.03 -7.53
N ARG A 221 -16.65 -7.76 -7.04
CA ARG A 221 -17.91 -8.05 -7.76
C ARG A 221 -18.52 -6.82 -8.43
N ASN A 222 -17.81 -5.69 -8.45
CA ASN A 222 -18.28 -4.47 -9.08
C ASN A 222 -17.20 -3.92 -10.02
N SER A 223 -17.64 -3.26 -11.09
CA SER A 223 -16.82 -2.59 -12.10
C SER A 223 -17.36 -1.19 -12.38
N GLY A 224 -16.53 -0.35 -13.01
CA GLY A 224 -16.91 1.00 -13.43
C GLY A 224 -17.62 1.81 -12.34
N PRO A 225 -18.71 2.53 -12.66
CA PRO A 225 -19.40 3.37 -11.68
C PRO A 225 -19.99 2.58 -10.49
N ALA A 226 -20.27 1.28 -10.65
CA ALA A 226 -20.79 0.46 -9.55
C ALA A 226 -19.73 0.21 -8.47
N LEU A 227 -18.46 0.06 -8.87
CA LEU A 227 -17.33 -0.09 -7.95
C LEU A 227 -17.23 1.10 -6.99
N GLY A 228 -17.23 2.31 -7.54
CA GLY A 228 -17.16 3.54 -6.73
C GLY A 228 -18.33 3.66 -5.76
N ARG A 229 -19.55 3.34 -6.21
CA ARG A 229 -20.74 3.33 -5.33
C ARG A 229 -20.66 2.26 -4.24
N ALA A 230 -20.16 1.07 -4.54
CA ALA A 230 -20.03 -0.01 -3.57
C ALA A 230 -19.04 0.35 -2.47
N LEU A 231 -17.83 0.80 -2.84
CA LEU A 231 -16.78 1.14 -1.89
C LEU A 231 -17.09 2.40 -1.06
N THR A 232 -17.75 3.41 -1.63
CA THR A 232 -18.17 4.61 -0.87
C THR A 232 -19.29 4.30 0.13
N ARG A 233 -20.22 3.38 -0.20
CA ARG A 233 -21.31 2.97 0.70
C ARG A 233 -20.84 2.12 1.88
N LEU A 234 -19.69 1.45 1.78
CA LEU A 234 -19.14 0.68 2.89
C LEU A 234 -18.81 1.53 4.13
N LEU A 235 -18.64 2.85 3.99
CA LEU A 235 -18.52 3.74 5.15
C LEU A 235 -19.77 3.75 6.04
N ALA A 236 -20.94 3.39 5.48
CA ALA A 236 -22.19 3.23 6.22
C ALA A 236 -22.44 1.79 6.71
N HIS A 237 -21.48 0.88 6.50
CA HIS A 237 -21.61 -0.50 6.98
C HIS A 237 -21.73 -0.52 8.52
N PRO A 238 -22.59 -1.36 9.14
CA PRO A 238 -22.81 -1.36 10.60
C PRO A 238 -21.53 -1.55 11.41
N HIS A 239 -20.55 -2.28 10.87
CA HIS A 239 -19.26 -2.55 11.50
C HIS A 239 -18.15 -1.59 11.07
N PHE A 240 -18.42 -0.58 10.23
CA PHE A 240 -17.37 0.31 9.71
C PHE A 240 -16.62 1.03 10.83
N LEU A 241 -17.32 1.72 11.75
CA LEU A 241 -16.69 2.45 12.85
C LEU A 241 -15.95 1.54 13.83
N ARG A 242 -16.40 0.29 13.98
CA ARG A 242 -15.70 -0.72 14.78
C ARG A 242 -14.40 -1.16 14.09
N SER A 243 -14.41 -1.27 12.77
CA SER A 243 -13.26 -1.67 11.97
C SER A 243 -12.25 -0.53 11.76
N ASN A 244 -12.73 0.69 11.55
CA ASN A 244 -11.99 1.88 11.20
C ASN A 244 -12.65 3.07 11.94
N PRO A 245 -12.21 3.39 13.17
CA PRO A 245 -12.79 4.47 13.98
C PRO A 245 -12.82 5.81 13.26
N THR A 246 -11.81 6.01 12.41
CA THR A 246 -11.71 7.07 11.43
C THR A 246 -11.37 6.44 10.07
N PRO A 247 -11.77 7.04 8.93
CA PRO A 247 -11.71 6.39 7.61
C PRO A 247 -10.39 6.61 6.85
N GLU A 248 -9.40 7.31 7.42
CA GLU A 248 -8.15 7.69 6.75
C GLU A 248 -7.38 6.50 6.17
N HIS A 249 -7.41 5.33 6.81
CA HIS A 249 -6.78 4.11 6.30
C HIS A 249 -7.60 3.42 5.19
N TYR A 250 -8.89 3.73 5.07
CA TYR A 250 -9.79 3.17 4.07
C TYR A 250 -9.86 4.03 2.79
N LEU A 251 -9.78 5.36 2.91
CA LEU A 251 -9.93 6.31 1.81
C LEU A 251 -8.91 6.12 0.65
N PRO A 252 -7.65 5.72 0.88
CA PRO A 252 -6.71 5.40 -0.20
C PRO A 252 -7.20 4.27 -1.12
N MET A 253 -8.00 3.33 -0.62
CA MET A 253 -8.63 2.31 -1.48
C MET A 253 -9.66 2.94 -2.42
N ILE A 254 -10.44 3.91 -1.93
CA ILE A 254 -11.41 4.64 -2.75
C ILE A 254 -10.70 5.46 -3.84
N TYR A 255 -9.56 6.08 -3.51
CA TYR A 255 -8.70 6.74 -4.50
C TYR A 255 -8.21 5.77 -5.59
N ALA A 256 -7.63 4.64 -5.21
CA ALA A 256 -7.13 3.65 -6.15
C ALA A 256 -8.26 3.10 -7.05
N ALA A 257 -9.39 2.73 -6.44
CA ALA A 257 -10.57 2.29 -7.18
C ALA A 257 -11.12 3.38 -8.10
N GLY A 258 -11.13 4.65 -7.66
CA GLY A 258 -11.63 5.82 -8.39
C GLY A 258 -11.04 5.96 -9.79
N ALA A 259 -9.77 5.58 -9.94
CA ALA A 259 -9.09 5.55 -11.23
C ALA A 259 -9.65 4.52 -12.22
N CYS A 260 -10.53 3.62 -11.77
CA CYS A 260 -11.15 2.52 -12.49
C CYS A 260 -12.69 2.53 -12.36
N THR A 261 -13.30 3.71 -12.14
CA THR A 261 -14.76 3.86 -11.97
C THR A 261 -15.49 4.56 -13.12
N ALA A 262 -14.82 4.79 -14.23
CA ALA A 262 -15.46 5.38 -15.40
C ALA A 262 -16.32 4.34 -16.13
N ARG A 263 -17.24 4.77 -17.01
CA ARG A 263 -18.11 3.82 -17.75
C ARG A 263 -17.30 2.92 -18.68
N GLU A 264 -16.15 3.40 -19.13
CA GLU A 264 -15.20 2.68 -19.98
C GLU A 264 -14.45 1.57 -19.22
N ASP A 265 -14.54 1.52 -17.87
CA ASP A 265 -14.05 0.38 -17.09
C ASP A 265 -15.10 -0.71 -16.89
N ASP A 266 -16.36 -0.46 -17.28
CA ASP A 266 -17.45 -1.42 -17.14
C ASP A 266 -17.53 -2.32 -18.37
N THR A 267 -16.45 -3.06 -18.61
CA THR A 267 -16.30 -3.97 -19.75
C THR A 267 -15.85 -5.34 -19.29
N GLU A 268 -16.03 -6.33 -20.14
CA GLU A 268 -15.50 -7.67 -19.88
C GLU A 268 -13.98 -7.76 -20.09
N GLU A 269 -13.29 -6.73 -20.57
CA GLU A 269 -11.84 -6.80 -20.81
C GLU A 269 -11.03 -6.60 -19.53
N TYR A 270 -11.61 -5.92 -18.54
CA TYR A 270 -10.97 -5.60 -17.28
C TYR A 270 -11.66 -6.31 -16.12
N HIS A 271 -10.88 -6.60 -15.08
CA HIS A 271 -11.38 -7.19 -13.85
C HIS A 271 -10.63 -6.66 -12.65
N ASN A 272 -11.25 -6.76 -11.48
CA ASN A 272 -10.62 -6.48 -10.20
C ASN A 272 -10.20 -7.79 -9.55
N ILE A 273 -9.05 -7.78 -8.89
CA ILE A 273 -8.53 -8.97 -8.20
C ILE A 273 -8.31 -8.71 -6.72
N PHE A 274 -8.56 -9.75 -5.93
CA PHE A 274 -8.16 -9.79 -4.53
C PHE A 274 -6.73 -10.29 -4.43
N GLY A 275 -5.84 -9.42 -3.99
CA GLY A 275 -4.41 -9.62 -3.83
C GLY A 275 -4.00 -10.38 -2.55
N GLY A 276 -4.96 -10.93 -1.81
CA GLY A 276 -4.71 -11.62 -0.55
C GLY A 276 -4.87 -10.73 0.66
N GLU A 277 -4.82 -11.38 1.83
CA GLU A 277 -4.97 -10.74 3.13
C GLU A 277 -4.10 -11.41 4.19
N ASN A 278 -3.79 -10.68 5.24
CA ASN A 278 -3.30 -11.26 6.49
C ASN A 278 -3.83 -10.45 7.68
N TRP A 279 -4.01 -11.14 8.81
CA TRP A 279 -4.36 -10.50 10.07
C TRP A 279 -3.11 -10.27 10.90
N GLU A 280 -3.01 -9.07 11.47
CA GLU A 280 -1.96 -8.66 12.40
C GLU A 280 -2.57 -8.30 13.76
N MET A 281 -1.85 -8.62 14.84
CA MET A 281 -2.17 -8.20 16.20
C MET A 281 -3.64 -8.45 16.58
N ASP A 282 -4.13 -9.65 16.23
CA ASP A 282 -5.50 -10.15 16.37
C ASP A 282 -6.61 -9.48 15.56
N THR A 283 -6.61 -8.16 15.38
CA THR A 283 -7.75 -7.44 14.77
C THR A 283 -7.41 -6.56 13.59
N GLN A 284 -6.13 -6.29 13.32
CA GLN A 284 -5.74 -5.49 12.16
C GLN A 284 -5.80 -6.37 10.91
N LEU A 285 -6.58 -5.97 9.91
CA LEU A 285 -6.73 -6.71 8.65
C LEU A 285 -6.03 -5.96 7.54
N ASN A 286 -5.02 -6.60 6.94
CA ASN A 286 -4.41 -6.17 5.71
C ASN A 286 -5.14 -6.85 4.55
N VAL A 287 -5.69 -6.06 3.62
CA VAL A 287 -6.28 -6.53 2.36
C VAL A 287 -5.64 -5.79 1.19
N ASN A 288 -5.53 -6.48 0.06
CA ASN A 288 -4.87 -5.93 -1.11
C ASN A 288 -5.74 -6.14 -2.35
N PHE A 289 -5.74 -5.15 -3.25
CA PHE A 289 -6.56 -5.18 -4.46
C PHE A 289 -5.81 -4.63 -5.65
N ALA A 290 -6.06 -5.20 -6.83
CA ALA A 290 -5.79 -4.52 -8.10
C ALA A 290 -7.13 -4.21 -8.79
N PHE A 291 -7.23 -3.00 -9.32
CA PHE A 291 -8.42 -2.49 -10.00
C PHE A 291 -8.13 -2.25 -11.47
N GLY A 292 -9.09 -2.60 -12.33
CA GLY A 292 -8.99 -2.38 -13.77
C GLY A 292 -7.80 -3.11 -14.41
N LEU A 293 -7.54 -4.33 -13.96
CA LEU A 293 -6.52 -5.20 -14.54
C LEU A 293 -7.04 -5.77 -15.85
N HIS A 294 -6.28 -5.64 -16.94
CA HIS A 294 -6.66 -6.20 -18.23
C HIS A 294 -6.54 -7.74 -18.20
N LYS A 295 -7.51 -8.48 -18.76
CA LYS A 295 -7.54 -9.96 -18.74
C LYS A 295 -6.33 -10.63 -19.40
N SER A 296 -5.61 -9.93 -20.27
CA SER A 296 -4.37 -10.43 -20.88
C SER A 296 -3.15 -10.32 -19.96
N ASP A 297 -3.28 -9.69 -18.77
CA ASP A 297 -2.18 -9.65 -17.81
C ASP A 297 -1.79 -11.06 -17.39
N THR A 298 -0.49 -11.29 -17.28
CA THR A 298 0.09 -12.59 -16.94
C THR A 298 0.60 -12.64 -15.51
N VAL A 299 0.92 -11.50 -14.90
CA VAL A 299 1.51 -11.44 -13.54
C VAL A 299 0.52 -11.91 -12.50
N PHE A 300 -0.72 -11.44 -12.60
CA PHE A 300 -1.77 -11.71 -11.63
C PHE A 300 -2.71 -12.86 -12.02
N ARG A 301 -2.53 -13.45 -13.21
CA ARG A 301 -3.36 -14.57 -13.70
C ARG A 301 -3.26 -15.82 -12.84
N GLU A 302 -2.08 -16.08 -12.28
CA GLU A 302 -1.79 -17.26 -11.45
C GLU A 302 -1.75 -16.94 -9.95
N PHE A 303 -2.10 -15.71 -9.56
CA PHE A 303 -2.04 -15.28 -8.17
C PHE A 303 -3.12 -15.97 -7.35
N LYS A 304 -2.80 -17.16 -6.83
CA LYS A 304 -3.54 -17.83 -5.77
C LYS A 304 -2.91 -17.41 -4.45
N VAL A 305 -3.73 -16.84 -3.55
CA VAL A 305 -3.36 -16.57 -2.15
C VAL A 305 -2.66 -17.82 -1.61
N GLN A 306 -1.38 -17.69 -1.22
CA GLN A 306 -0.66 -18.84 -0.70
C GLN A 306 -1.29 -19.14 0.66
N LYS A 307 -1.81 -20.35 0.86
CA LYS A 307 -2.16 -20.77 2.23
C LYS A 307 -0.89 -20.62 3.07
N PRO A 308 -0.96 -19.96 4.25
CA PRO A 308 0.23 -19.64 5.01
C PRO A 308 0.99 -20.92 5.34
N ASN A 309 2.12 -21.13 4.68
CA ASN A 309 3.07 -22.13 5.09
C ASN A 309 3.68 -21.64 6.40
N ARG A 310 3.46 -22.36 7.50
CA ARG A 310 4.30 -22.22 8.69
C ARG A 310 5.74 -22.42 8.22
N VAL A 311 6.53 -21.35 8.16
CA VAL A 311 7.96 -21.46 7.92
C VAL A 311 8.54 -22.28 9.07
N SER A 312 8.88 -23.53 8.80
CA SER A 312 9.65 -24.35 9.73
C SER A 312 11.01 -23.69 9.91
N SER A 313 11.43 -23.49 11.15
CA SER A 313 12.66 -22.85 11.60
C SER A 313 13.96 -23.61 11.23
N GLN A 314 14.02 -24.30 10.09
CA GLN A 314 15.14 -25.15 9.71
C GLN A 314 16.06 -24.58 8.61
N VAL A 315 15.75 -23.43 8.01
CA VAL A 315 16.61 -22.84 6.96
C VAL A 315 17.36 -21.61 7.47
N LEU A 316 18.05 -21.73 8.61
CA LEU A 316 19.08 -20.78 9.07
C LEU A 316 20.23 -21.49 9.81
N LYS A 317 20.55 -22.73 9.44
CA LYS A 317 21.79 -23.42 9.86
C LYS A 317 22.61 -23.79 8.64
N GLY A 318 23.39 -22.82 8.15
CA GLY A 318 24.33 -23.08 7.07
C GLY A 318 25.10 -21.83 6.73
N SER A 319 25.98 -21.40 7.64
CA SER A 319 27.21 -20.60 7.39
C SER A 319 27.72 -20.07 8.74
N VAL A 320 28.34 -20.91 9.56
CA VAL A 320 29.21 -20.43 10.65
C VAL A 320 30.63 -20.48 10.13
N ILE A 321 31.16 -19.30 9.84
CA ILE A 321 32.58 -19.06 9.54
C ILE A 321 33.36 -19.38 10.83
N SER A 322 34.31 -20.29 10.72
CA SER A 322 35.22 -20.72 11.79
C SER A 322 36.05 -19.55 12.32
N ALA A 323 35.78 -19.10 13.54
CA ALA A 323 36.70 -18.30 14.34
C ALA A 323 37.41 -19.24 15.35
N LYS A 324 38.72 -19.42 15.19
CA LYS A 324 39.58 -20.13 16.15
C LYS A 324 39.86 -19.22 17.35
N THR A 325 39.51 -19.66 18.55
CA THR A 325 39.97 -19.08 19.82
C THR A 325 41.22 -19.85 20.30
N PRO A 326 42.29 -19.18 20.77
CA PRO A 326 43.47 -19.84 21.34
C PRO A 326 43.23 -20.23 22.82
N PRO A 327 44.03 -21.17 23.38
CA PRO A 327 43.75 -21.76 24.69
C PRO A 327 44.14 -20.83 25.86
N MET A 328 43.27 -20.79 26.86
CA MET A 328 43.50 -20.15 28.16
C MET A 328 44.44 -21.02 29.01
N ILE A 329 45.53 -20.43 29.48
CA ILE A 329 46.40 -20.99 30.52
C ILE A 329 45.74 -20.74 31.88
N VAL A 330 45.57 -21.82 32.64
CA VAL A 330 45.14 -21.81 34.03
C VAL A 330 46.34 -21.47 34.92
N ALA A 331 46.21 -20.49 35.81
CA ALA A 331 47.09 -20.33 36.95
C ALA A 331 46.27 -20.03 38.20
N SER A 332 46.45 -20.89 39.19
CA SER A 332 45.92 -20.84 40.55
C SER A 332 46.78 -19.94 41.45
N ALA A 333 46.15 -19.03 42.19
CA ALA A 333 46.31 -18.74 43.62
C ALA A 333 45.52 -17.47 43.96
#